data_AF-A0A937U3M3-F1
#
_entry.id   AF-A0A937U3M3-F1
#
_cell.length_a   1.000
_cell.length_b   1.000
_cell.length_c   1.000
_cell.angle_alpha   90.00
_cell.angle_beta   90.00
_cell.angle_gamma   90.00
#
_symmetry.space_group_name_H-M   'P 1'
#
loop_
_entity.id
_entity.type
_entity.pdbx_description
1 polymer ?
#
loop_
_entity_poly.entity_id
_entity_poly.type
_entity_poly.pdbx_seq_one_letter_code
_entity_poly.pdbx_strand_id
1 'polypeptide(L)'
;MAHTTCPLQRRRSNRFSDYGPDSIEPDTYDNGYRILIDKDNLTAGLQEPTFSKYIIKKPSREEYETLVYDFWWDAIYVPKCLWRDELPFAKYMFENVLRYSFLQRIVEWYIGLHNDWSVNTGICGKRFKRYLDAETWLEFESTFAGSDLEENWRAFFNTINFFRKLAKQIGTSLGYGYPVQLDEEVMQYCLSIRKTTVE
;
A
#
# COMPACT_ATOMS: atom_id res chain seq x y z
N MET A 1 -2.91 -49.68 40.28
CA MET A 1 -2.08 -48.48 40.46
C MET A 1 -1.03 -48.49 39.37
N ALA A 2 -1.21 -47.66 38.33
CA ALA A 2 -0.20 -47.42 37.31
C ALA A 2 -0.08 -45.89 37.20
N HIS A 3 0.99 -45.34 37.75
CA HIS A 3 1.34 -43.94 37.54
C HIS A 3 2.02 -43.82 36.19
N THR A 4 1.27 -43.40 35.19
CA THR A 4 1.84 -42.98 33.90
C THR A 4 2.43 -41.58 34.09
N THR A 5 3.75 -41.49 34.25
CA THR A 5 4.45 -40.20 34.26
C THR A 5 4.43 -39.59 32.86
N CYS A 6 3.83 -38.40 32.76
CA CYS A 6 3.76 -37.59 31.55
C CYS A 6 5.18 -37.16 31.10
N PRO A 7 5.61 -37.45 29.85
CA PRO A 7 6.93 -37.09 29.35
C PRO A 7 6.90 -35.65 28.80
N LEU A 8 6.66 -34.65 29.65
CA LEU A 8 6.74 -33.24 29.23
C LEU A 8 7.35 -32.36 30.33
N GLN A 9 8.64 -32.53 30.58
CA GLN A 9 9.47 -31.45 31.09
C GLN A 9 10.85 -31.47 30.41
N ARG A 10 10.88 -31.25 29.09
CA ARG A 10 12.06 -30.60 28.51
C ARG A 10 12.04 -29.17 29.02
N ARG A 11 12.96 -28.83 29.94
CA ARG A 11 13.27 -27.43 30.27
C ARG A 11 13.58 -26.73 28.95
N ARG A 12 12.66 -25.91 28.43
CA ARG A 12 13.01 -24.96 27.37
C ARG A 12 14.03 -24.01 27.98
N SER A 13 15.23 -24.01 27.43
CA SER A 13 16.20 -22.97 27.73
C SER A 13 15.56 -21.65 27.29
N ASN A 14 15.44 -20.70 28.22
CA ASN A 14 14.94 -19.35 27.93
C ASN A 14 16.07 -18.45 27.40
N ARG A 15 17.10 -19.02 26.76
CA ARG A 15 18.14 -18.20 26.17
C ARG A 15 17.61 -17.57 24.89
N PHE A 16 17.85 -16.27 24.76
CA PHE A 16 17.50 -15.52 23.55
C PHE A 16 18.17 -16.12 22.30
N SER A 17 19.31 -16.81 22.45
CA SER A 17 19.99 -17.58 21.39
C SER A 17 19.14 -18.72 20.80
N ASP A 18 18.13 -19.20 21.52
CA ASP A 18 17.24 -20.27 21.07
C ASP A 18 16.07 -19.73 20.23
N TYR A 19 15.99 -18.40 20.07
CA TYR A 19 14.96 -17.69 19.33
C TYR A 19 15.61 -16.75 18.30
N GLY A 20 15.98 -17.31 17.15
CA GLY A 20 16.46 -16.57 16.00
C GLY A 20 16.55 -17.48 14.78
N PRO A 21 16.43 -16.96 13.55
CA PRO A 21 16.66 -17.77 12.37
C PRO A 21 18.11 -18.27 12.35
N ASP A 22 18.33 -19.53 11.95
CA ASP A 22 19.67 -20.14 11.86
C ASP A 22 20.60 -19.38 10.91
N SER A 23 20.04 -18.57 10.00
CA SER A 23 20.75 -17.65 9.11
C SER A 23 19.90 -16.44 8.75
N ILE A 24 20.52 -15.28 8.58
CA ILE A 24 19.86 -14.08 8.05
C ILE A 24 19.87 -14.15 6.51
N GLU A 25 18.72 -13.98 5.86
CA GLU A 25 18.67 -13.93 4.39
C GLU A 25 19.38 -12.66 3.88
N PRO A 26 20.15 -12.74 2.77
CA PRO A 26 20.99 -11.64 2.28
C PRO A 26 20.25 -10.29 2.10
N ASP A 27 19.01 -10.31 1.58
CA ASP A 27 18.25 -9.09 1.24
C ASP A 27 17.36 -8.57 2.39
N THR A 28 17.47 -9.17 3.59
CA THR A 28 16.62 -8.83 4.74
C THR A 28 16.72 -7.34 5.07
N TYR A 29 17.95 -6.83 5.13
CA TYR A 29 18.27 -5.47 5.57
C TYR A 29 18.76 -4.54 4.45
N ASP A 30 18.45 -4.86 3.18
CA ASP A 30 18.85 -4.03 2.04
C ASP A 30 18.29 -2.58 2.10
N ASN A 31 17.23 -2.36 2.89
CA ASN A 31 16.70 -1.03 3.17
C ASN A 31 17.63 -0.14 4.03
N GLY A 32 18.72 -0.69 4.58
CA GLY A 32 19.73 0.02 5.34
C GLY A 32 19.85 -0.46 6.77
N TYR A 33 21.09 -0.70 7.21
CA TYR A 33 21.43 -0.94 8.60
C TYR A 33 22.81 -0.35 8.92
N ARG A 34 23.12 -0.23 10.21
CA ARG A 34 24.46 0.08 10.70
C ARG A 34 24.74 -0.80 11.91
N ILE A 35 25.79 -1.61 11.82
CA ILE A 35 26.24 -2.43 12.95
C ILE A 35 26.90 -1.49 13.95
N LEU A 36 26.31 -1.37 15.14
CA LEU A 36 26.90 -0.60 16.25
C LEU A 36 27.73 -1.50 17.16
N ILE A 37 27.30 -2.75 17.34
CA ILE A 37 27.98 -3.75 18.15
C ILE A 37 27.57 -5.15 17.66
N ASP A 38 28.53 -6.07 17.58
CA ASP A 38 28.31 -7.49 17.34
C ASP A 38 29.19 -8.29 18.32
N LYS A 39 28.57 -8.87 19.35
CA LYS A 39 29.28 -9.59 20.42
C LYS A 39 29.45 -11.08 20.10
N ASP A 40 28.56 -11.59 19.27
CA ASP A 40 28.38 -13.02 19.03
C ASP A 40 28.69 -13.39 17.56
N ASN A 41 29.22 -12.43 16.78
CA ASN A 41 29.59 -12.56 15.38
C ASN A 41 28.39 -12.95 14.48
N LEU A 42 27.18 -12.53 14.85
CA LEU A 42 25.94 -12.85 14.13
C LEU A 42 25.79 -12.08 12.82
N THR A 43 26.55 -11.00 12.66
CA THR A 43 26.51 -10.14 11.47
C THR A 43 27.57 -10.53 10.44
N ALA A 44 28.42 -11.52 10.73
CA ALA A 44 29.40 -12.03 9.80
C ALA A 44 28.71 -12.67 8.59
N GLY A 45 28.75 -11.97 7.46
CA GLY A 45 28.08 -12.38 6.22
C GLY A 45 26.86 -11.53 5.85
N LEU A 46 26.47 -10.55 6.67
CA LEU A 46 25.52 -9.53 6.22
C LEU A 46 26.13 -8.76 5.06
N GLN A 47 25.36 -8.62 3.98
CA GLN A 47 25.75 -7.82 2.83
C GLN A 47 25.54 -6.35 3.13
N GLU A 48 26.42 -5.49 2.60
CA GLU A 48 26.22 -4.04 2.67
C GLU A 48 24.91 -3.67 1.94
N PRO A 49 24.05 -2.83 2.54
CA PRO A 49 22.76 -2.50 1.96
C PRO A 49 22.96 -1.64 0.70
N THR A 50 22.32 -2.04 -0.38
CA THR A 50 22.31 -1.30 -1.65
C THR A 50 21.26 -0.18 -1.64
N PHE A 51 20.35 -0.18 -0.64
CA PHE A 51 19.21 0.74 -0.54
C PHE A 51 18.24 0.64 -1.72
N SER A 52 18.31 -0.46 -2.48
CA SER A 52 17.56 -0.65 -3.72
C SER A 52 16.17 -1.24 -3.51
N LYS A 53 15.92 -1.87 -2.35
CA LYS A 53 14.65 -2.53 -1.97
C LYS A 53 13.38 -1.74 -2.27
N TYR A 54 13.42 -0.41 -2.12
CA TYR A 54 12.28 0.47 -2.35
C TYR A 54 12.50 1.45 -3.52
N ILE A 55 13.47 1.19 -4.40
CA ILE A 55 13.56 1.90 -5.67
C ILE A 55 12.34 1.53 -6.50
N ILE A 56 11.65 2.55 -6.99
CA ILE A 56 10.45 2.36 -7.79
C ILE A 56 10.83 1.70 -9.11
N LYS A 57 10.20 0.56 -9.41
CA LYS A 57 10.34 -0.11 -10.69
C LYS A 57 9.28 0.40 -11.66
N LYS A 58 9.69 0.65 -12.90
CA LYS A 58 8.77 0.93 -14.01
C LYS A 58 7.82 -0.25 -14.17
N PRO A 59 6.49 -0.04 -14.18
CA PRO A 59 5.55 -1.13 -14.38
C PRO A 59 5.63 -1.66 -15.81
N SER A 60 5.40 -2.96 -15.96
CA SER A 60 4.99 -3.54 -17.23
C SER A 60 3.57 -3.07 -17.59
N ARG A 61 3.18 -3.27 -18.86
CA ARG A 61 1.81 -2.98 -19.30
C ARG A 61 0.79 -3.78 -18.49
N GLU A 62 1.05 -5.06 -18.29
CA GLU A 62 0.16 -5.97 -17.55
C GLU A 62 0.00 -5.53 -16.09
N GLU A 63 1.11 -5.24 -15.40
CA GLU A 63 1.05 -4.76 -14.01
C GLU A 63 0.24 -3.47 -13.87
N TYR A 64 0.42 -2.53 -14.79
CA TYR A 64 -0.33 -1.29 -14.81
C TYR A 64 -1.82 -1.52 -15.10
N GLU A 65 -2.15 -2.28 -16.14
CA GLU A 65 -3.54 -2.55 -16.52
C GLU A 65 -4.27 -3.29 -15.40
N THR A 66 -3.67 -4.35 -14.84
CA THR A 66 -4.24 -5.09 -13.69
C THR A 66 -4.51 -4.16 -12.49
N LEU A 67 -3.53 -3.34 -12.10
CA LEU A 67 -3.71 -2.41 -10.97
C LEU A 67 -4.89 -1.45 -11.20
N VAL A 68 -5.01 -0.90 -12.41
CA VAL A 68 -6.08 0.06 -12.74
C VAL A 68 -7.43 -0.63 -12.80
N TYR A 69 -7.53 -1.82 -13.39
CA TYR A 69 -8.78 -2.60 -13.41
C TYR A 69 -9.23 -2.98 -12.01
N ASP A 70 -8.32 -3.52 -11.18
CA ASP A 70 -8.63 -3.98 -9.82
C ASP A 70 -9.05 -2.81 -8.92
N PHE A 71 -8.42 -1.63 -9.06
CA PHE A 71 -8.84 -0.43 -8.35
C PHE A 71 -10.32 -0.11 -8.60
N TRP A 72 -10.76 -0.11 -9.86
CA TRP A 72 -12.15 0.21 -10.20
C TRP A 72 -13.12 -0.85 -9.68
N TRP A 73 -12.75 -2.12 -9.71
CA TRP A 73 -13.56 -3.20 -9.13
C TRP A 73 -13.71 -3.09 -7.62
N ASP A 74 -12.64 -2.75 -6.90
CA ASP A 74 -12.67 -2.66 -5.44
C ASP A 74 -13.23 -1.32 -4.94
N ALA A 75 -13.19 -0.27 -5.75
CA ALA A 75 -13.70 1.05 -5.39
C ALA A 75 -15.20 1.02 -5.03
N ILE A 76 -15.97 0.11 -5.62
CA ILE A 76 -17.43 0.03 -5.39
C ILE A 76 -17.81 -0.40 -3.97
N TYR A 77 -16.89 -0.97 -3.19
CA TYR A 77 -17.20 -1.45 -1.84
C TYR A 77 -17.33 -0.31 -0.84
N VAL A 78 -16.45 0.69 -0.92
CA VAL A 78 -16.49 1.85 -0.02
C VAL A 78 -17.86 2.55 -0.01
N PRO A 79 -18.46 2.96 -1.14
CA PRO A 79 -19.76 3.62 -1.13
C PRO A 79 -20.88 2.73 -0.59
N LYS A 80 -20.84 1.41 -0.87
CA LYS A 80 -21.81 0.45 -0.31
C LYS A 80 -21.72 0.40 1.22
N CYS A 81 -20.51 0.33 1.76
CA CYS A 81 -20.29 0.26 3.20
C CYS A 81 -20.66 1.58 3.90
N LEU A 82 -20.30 2.73 3.31
CA LEU A 82 -20.70 4.04 3.84
C LEU A 82 -22.22 4.21 3.84
N TRP A 83 -22.91 3.75 2.80
CA TRP A 83 -24.37 3.80 2.72
C TRP A 83 -25.06 2.89 3.76
N ARG A 84 -24.43 1.78 4.13
CA ARG A 84 -24.94 0.85 5.17
C ARG A 84 -24.53 1.20 6.60
N ASP A 85 -23.83 2.32 6.80
CA ASP A 85 -23.25 2.69 8.09
C ASP A 85 -22.27 1.65 8.67
N GLU A 86 -21.56 0.93 7.78
CA GLU A 86 -20.57 -0.10 8.14
C GLU A 86 -19.16 0.50 8.26
N LEU A 87 -19.00 1.54 9.10
CA LEU A 87 -17.78 2.35 9.15
C LEU A 87 -16.46 1.55 9.30
N PRO A 88 -16.34 0.52 10.18
CA PRO A 88 -15.09 -0.24 10.29
C PRO A 88 -14.68 -0.95 9.00
N PHE A 89 -15.65 -1.53 8.29
CA PHE A 89 -15.38 -2.21 7.02
C PHE A 89 -15.15 -1.21 5.88
N ALA A 90 -15.86 -0.08 5.89
CA ALA A 90 -15.58 1.04 4.98
C ALA A 90 -14.13 1.53 5.13
N LYS A 91 -13.64 1.72 6.36
CA LYS A 91 -12.23 2.10 6.62
C LYS A 91 -11.24 1.01 6.22
N TYR A 92 -11.58 -0.27 6.42
CA TYR A 92 -10.74 -1.36 5.93
C TYR A 92 -10.58 -1.31 4.41
N MET A 93 -11.70 -1.25 3.67
CA MET A 93 -11.68 -1.18 2.21
C MET A 93 -11.01 0.09 1.72
N PHE A 94 -11.26 1.23 2.36
CA PHE A 94 -10.69 2.49 1.91
C PHE A 94 -9.18 2.60 2.21
N GLU A 95 -8.75 2.30 3.43
CA GLU A 95 -7.36 2.48 3.83
C GLU A 95 -6.47 1.31 3.41
N ASN A 96 -6.88 0.06 3.66
CA ASN A 96 -6.02 -1.09 3.36
C ASN A 96 -6.06 -1.45 1.88
N VAL A 97 -7.27 -1.51 1.30
CA VAL A 97 -7.42 -1.95 -0.09
C VAL A 97 -7.15 -0.78 -1.04
N LEU A 98 -7.96 0.28 -1.03
CA LEU A 98 -7.77 1.37 -2.00
C LEU A 98 -6.47 2.14 -1.80
N ARG A 99 -6.14 2.55 -0.57
CA ARG A 99 -4.95 3.37 -0.34
C ARG A 99 -3.66 2.56 -0.43
N TYR A 100 -3.50 1.50 0.36
CA TYR A 100 -2.21 0.80 0.43
C TYR A 100 -1.97 -0.20 -0.71
N SER A 101 -3.02 -0.85 -1.27
CA SER A 101 -2.82 -1.76 -2.41
C SER A 101 -2.73 -1.04 -3.75
N PHE A 102 -3.51 0.03 -3.97
CA PHE A 102 -3.63 0.67 -5.29
C PHE A 102 -3.09 2.10 -5.35
N LEU A 103 -3.58 3.02 -4.50
CA LEU A 103 -3.22 4.44 -4.55
C LEU A 103 -1.73 4.66 -4.28
N GLN A 104 -1.17 3.95 -3.31
CA GLN A 104 0.25 4.02 -3.03
C GLN A 104 1.07 3.66 -4.28
N ARG A 105 0.69 2.57 -4.97
CA ARG A 105 1.43 2.09 -6.15
C ARG A 105 1.32 3.06 -7.33
N ILE A 106 0.14 3.64 -7.59
CA ILE A 106 -0.02 4.60 -8.68
C ILE A 106 0.77 5.89 -8.40
N VAL A 107 0.84 6.34 -7.15
CA VAL A 107 1.65 7.51 -6.75
C VAL A 107 3.15 7.21 -6.86
N GLU A 108 3.58 6.01 -6.45
CA GLU A 108 4.95 5.55 -6.66
C GLU A 108 5.32 5.58 -8.14
N TRP A 109 4.48 5.04 -9.03
CA TRP A 109 4.74 5.06 -10.46
C TRP A 109 4.73 6.46 -11.06
N TYR A 110 3.84 7.35 -10.59
CA TYR A 110 3.85 8.75 -10.98
C TYR A 110 5.18 9.42 -10.61
N ILE A 111 5.64 9.24 -9.37
CA ILE A 111 6.93 9.76 -8.92
C ILE A 111 8.08 9.14 -9.74
N GLY A 112 8.04 7.83 -9.98
CA GLY A 112 9.05 7.12 -10.78
C GLY A 112 9.14 7.65 -12.21
N LEU A 113 7.99 7.90 -12.84
CA LEU A 113 7.91 8.46 -14.19
C LEU A 113 8.60 9.82 -14.29
N HIS A 114 8.46 10.67 -13.26
CA HIS A 114 9.06 12.01 -13.22
C HIS A 114 10.50 12.05 -12.70
N ASN A 115 11.07 10.91 -12.29
CA ASN A 115 12.40 10.83 -11.70
C ASN A 115 13.21 9.65 -12.28
N ASP A 116 13.00 9.34 -13.56
CA ASP A 116 13.74 8.32 -14.32
C ASP A 116 13.80 6.95 -13.64
N TRP A 117 12.78 6.60 -12.85
CA TRP A 117 12.68 5.32 -12.12
C TRP A 117 13.86 5.04 -11.19
N SER A 118 14.49 6.10 -10.67
CA SER A 118 15.75 6.03 -9.91
C SER A 118 15.61 6.39 -8.44
N VAL A 119 14.40 6.70 -7.99
CA VAL A 119 14.12 7.24 -6.65
C VAL A 119 13.40 6.24 -5.74
N ASN A 120 13.54 6.48 -4.43
CA ASN A 120 13.01 5.66 -3.36
C ASN A 120 12.12 6.49 -2.43
N THR A 121 10.82 6.22 -2.49
CA THR A 121 9.77 6.90 -1.69
C THR A 121 9.69 6.42 -0.24
N GLY A 122 10.47 5.39 0.11
CA GLY A 122 10.44 4.72 1.41
C GLY A 122 9.21 3.84 1.58
N ILE A 123 9.20 3.07 2.67
CA ILE A 123 8.06 2.24 3.03
C ILE A 123 6.77 3.06 3.13
N CYS A 124 5.69 2.55 2.52
CA CYS A 124 4.35 3.13 2.56
C CYS A 124 4.29 4.62 2.14
N GLY A 125 5.09 5.02 1.16
CA GLY A 125 5.08 6.40 0.66
C GLY A 125 5.57 7.47 1.65
N LYS A 126 6.35 7.07 2.66
CA LYS A 126 6.91 7.96 3.71
C LYS A 126 7.51 9.27 3.19
N ARG A 127 8.03 9.28 1.95
CA ARG A 127 8.70 10.44 1.33
C ARG A 127 7.93 11.05 0.16
N PHE A 128 6.67 10.69 -0.08
CA PHE A 128 5.88 11.27 -1.20
C PHE A 128 5.91 12.80 -1.24
N LYS A 129 5.78 13.47 -0.09
CA LYS A 129 5.85 14.95 0.02
C LYS A 129 7.15 15.57 -0.49
N ARG A 130 8.24 14.80 -0.59
CA ARG A 130 9.52 15.27 -1.12
C ARG A 130 9.57 15.28 -2.65
N TYR A 131 8.71 14.49 -3.29
CA TYR A 131 8.73 14.25 -4.73
C TYR A 131 7.52 14.83 -5.45
N LEU A 132 6.36 14.90 -4.78
CA LEU A 132 5.17 15.53 -5.32
C LEU A 132 5.30 17.05 -5.20
N ASP A 133 4.89 17.76 -6.24
CA ASP A 133 4.72 19.21 -6.19
C ASP A 133 3.61 19.60 -5.19
N ALA A 134 3.54 20.89 -4.85
CA ALA A 134 2.62 21.37 -3.82
C ALA A 134 1.14 21.11 -4.16
N GLU A 135 0.74 21.21 -5.42
CA GLU A 135 -0.64 20.99 -5.86
C GLU A 135 -1.00 19.51 -5.79
N THR A 136 -0.15 18.65 -6.35
CA THR A 136 -0.34 17.19 -6.31
C THR A 136 -0.31 16.66 -4.87
N TRP A 137 0.51 17.25 -4.00
CA TRP A 137 0.53 16.89 -2.57
C TRP A 137 -0.76 17.28 -1.85
N LEU A 138 -1.31 18.47 -2.12
CA LEU A 138 -2.59 18.89 -1.55
C LEU A 138 -3.75 17.99 -2.02
N GLU A 139 -3.75 17.58 -3.28
CA GLU A 139 -4.72 16.59 -3.76
C GLU A 139 -4.57 15.25 -3.03
N PHE A 140 -3.34 14.77 -2.85
CA PHE A 140 -3.09 13.55 -2.07
C PHE A 140 -3.56 13.70 -0.62
N GLU A 141 -3.30 14.83 0.05
CA GLU A 141 -3.79 15.11 1.41
C GLU A 141 -5.32 15.12 1.48
N SER A 142 -5.99 15.60 0.43
CA SER A 142 -7.46 15.63 0.35
C SER A 142 -8.10 14.23 0.26
N THR A 143 -7.30 13.18 0.06
CA THR A 143 -7.77 11.79 0.03
C THR A 143 -7.91 11.17 1.42
N PHE A 144 -7.43 11.82 2.48
CA PHE A 144 -7.58 11.32 3.85
C PHE A 144 -8.91 11.75 4.47
N ALA A 145 -9.48 10.90 5.33
CA ALA A 145 -10.67 11.19 6.11
C ALA A 145 -10.53 10.68 7.56
N GLY A 146 -11.13 11.43 8.48
CA GLY A 146 -11.32 11.02 9.87
C GLY A 146 -12.47 10.01 10.02
N SER A 147 -13.21 10.14 11.12
CA SER A 147 -14.37 9.29 11.43
C SER A 147 -15.70 9.84 10.89
N ASP A 148 -15.74 11.08 10.41
CA ASP A 148 -16.96 11.71 9.91
C ASP A 148 -17.41 11.10 8.57
N LEU A 149 -18.71 10.85 8.43
CA LEU A 149 -19.28 10.19 7.24
C LEU A 149 -19.11 11.04 5.97
N GLU A 150 -19.39 12.34 6.03
CA GLU A 150 -19.28 13.23 4.87
C GLU A 150 -17.81 13.47 4.48
N GLU A 151 -16.90 13.52 5.47
CA GLU A 151 -15.47 13.52 5.20
C GLU A 151 -15.03 12.26 4.45
N ASN A 152 -15.51 11.08 4.84
CA ASN A 152 -15.19 9.82 4.14
C ASN A 152 -15.74 9.81 2.71
N TRP A 153 -16.97 10.29 2.49
CA TRP A 153 -17.52 10.46 1.13
C TRP A 153 -16.68 11.40 0.27
N ARG A 154 -16.30 12.57 0.81
CA ARG A 154 -15.47 13.56 0.11
C ARG A 154 -14.10 12.98 -0.23
N ALA A 155 -13.44 12.37 0.75
CA ALA A 155 -12.13 11.76 0.58
C ALA A 155 -12.16 10.60 -0.43
N PHE A 156 -13.23 9.80 -0.45
CA PHE A 156 -13.39 8.72 -1.41
C PHE A 156 -13.45 9.24 -2.86
N PHE A 157 -14.26 10.27 -3.14
CA PHE A 157 -14.30 10.86 -4.48
C PHE A 157 -13.00 11.59 -4.83
N ASN A 158 -12.34 12.23 -3.87
CA ASN A 158 -11.01 12.80 -4.08
C ASN A 158 -10.00 11.71 -4.46
N THR A 159 -10.05 10.55 -3.81
CA THR A 159 -9.21 9.38 -4.12
C THR A 159 -9.45 8.87 -5.54
N ILE A 160 -10.72 8.71 -5.93
CA ILE A 160 -11.09 8.31 -7.29
C ILE A 160 -10.53 9.29 -8.33
N ASN A 161 -10.74 10.59 -8.11
CA ASN A 161 -10.30 11.62 -9.05
C ASN A 161 -8.77 11.68 -9.15
N PHE A 162 -8.08 11.60 -8.00
CA PHE A 162 -6.64 11.61 -7.93
C PHE A 162 -6.04 10.36 -8.61
N PHE A 163 -6.55 9.17 -8.31
CA PHE A 163 -6.14 7.92 -8.97
C PHE A 163 -6.34 7.99 -10.49
N ARG A 164 -7.53 8.40 -10.94
CA ARG A 164 -7.86 8.60 -12.37
C ARG A 164 -6.86 9.53 -13.05
N LYS A 165 -6.55 10.66 -12.43
CA LYS A 165 -5.61 11.66 -12.95
C LYS A 165 -4.23 11.03 -13.18
N LEU A 166 -3.67 10.39 -12.14
CA LEU A 166 -2.33 9.81 -12.22
C LEU A 166 -2.28 8.62 -13.18
N ALA A 167 -3.26 7.73 -13.13
CA ALA A 167 -3.35 6.58 -14.02
C ALA A 167 -3.39 7.01 -15.49
N LYS A 168 -4.25 7.98 -15.86
CA LYS A 168 -4.29 8.49 -17.24
C LYS A 168 -2.94 9.08 -17.69
N GLN A 169 -2.28 9.88 -16.84
CA GLN A 169 -0.97 10.46 -17.18
C GLN A 169 0.10 9.39 -17.39
N ILE A 170 0.17 8.40 -16.50
CA ILE A 170 1.11 7.27 -16.61
C ILE A 170 0.82 6.45 -17.87
N GLY A 171 -0.45 6.08 -18.09
CA GLY A 171 -0.86 5.32 -19.27
C GLY A 171 -0.51 6.03 -20.57
N THR A 172 -0.80 7.33 -20.68
CA THR A 172 -0.41 8.13 -21.85
C THR A 172 1.11 8.18 -22.02
N SER A 173 1.88 8.44 -20.96
CA SER A 173 3.33 8.56 -21.05
C SER A 173 4.04 7.25 -21.40
N LEU A 174 3.50 6.11 -20.92
CA LEU A 174 4.07 4.79 -21.14
C LEU A 174 3.48 4.04 -22.35
N GLY A 175 2.41 4.57 -22.97
CA GLY A 175 1.71 3.92 -24.08
C GLY A 175 0.89 2.69 -23.64
N TYR A 176 0.30 2.74 -22.45
CA TYR A 176 -0.57 1.70 -21.87
C TYR A 176 -2.04 2.13 -21.92
N GLY A 177 -2.96 1.16 -22.05
CA GLY A 177 -4.38 1.44 -22.18
C GLY A 177 -5.01 1.87 -20.85
N TYR A 178 -5.87 2.90 -20.86
CA TYR A 178 -6.68 3.27 -19.71
C TYR A 178 -8.15 2.89 -19.95
N PRO A 179 -8.82 2.18 -19.02
CA PRO A 179 -10.18 1.67 -19.21
C PRO A 179 -11.23 2.75 -18.95
N VAL A 180 -11.38 3.70 -19.87
CA VAL A 180 -12.30 4.86 -19.75
C VAL A 180 -13.74 4.44 -19.45
N GLN A 181 -14.24 3.42 -20.15
CA GLN A 181 -15.63 2.98 -19.99
C GLN A 181 -15.89 2.42 -18.58
N LEU A 182 -15.00 1.57 -18.06
CA LEU A 182 -15.13 1.00 -16.71
C LEU A 182 -15.09 2.09 -15.63
N ASP A 183 -14.16 3.03 -15.76
CA ASP A 183 -14.05 4.21 -14.90
C ASP A 183 -15.39 4.98 -14.84
N GLU A 184 -15.96 5.31 -16.00
CA GLU A 184 -17.22 6.04 -16.10
C GLU A 184 -18.38 5.26 -15.46
N GLU A 185 -18.51 3.97 -15.77
CA GLU A 185 -19.56 3.09 -15.22
C GLU A 185 -19.47 2.99 -13.69
N VAL A 186 -18.27 2.77 -13.15
CA VAL A 186 -18.04 2.70 -11.70
C VAL A 186 -18.29 4.05 -11.02
N MET A 187 -17.87 5.16 -11.63
CA MET A 187 -18.12 6.49 -11.08
C MET A 187 -19.63 6.79 -11.01
N GLN A 188 -20.38 6.46 -12.07
CA GLN A 188 -21.83 6.63 -12.06
C GLN A 188 -22.50 5.76 -10.99
N TYR A 189 -22.04 4.52 -10.83
CA TYR A 189 -22.51 3.64 -9.77
C TYR A 189 -22.23 4.18 -8.36
N CYS A 190 -21.03 4.70 -8.10
CA CYS A 190 -20.69 5.29 -6.81
C CYS A 190 -21.54 6.54 -6.51
N LEU A 191 -21.77 7.38 -7.52
CA LEU A 191 -22.64 8.56 -7.41
C LEU A 191 -24.09 8.19 -7.17
N SER A 192 -24.59 7.11 -7.77
CA SER A 192 -25.97 6.67 -7.56
C SER A 192 -26.20 6.21 -6.13
N ILE A 193 -25.27 5.45 -5.53
CA ILE A 193 -25.33 5.05 -4.11
C ILE A 193 -25.39 6.27 -3.20
N ARG A 194 -24.54 7.28 -3.40
CA ARG A 194 -24.55 8.48 -2.54
C ARG A 194 -25.87 9.26 -2.62
N LYS A 195 -26.56 9.21 -3.76
CA LYS A 195 -27.85 9.87 -3.95
C LYS A 195 -29.03 9.05 -3.43
N THR A 196 -28.84 7.75 -3.13
CA THR A 196 -29.89 6.90 -2.60
C THR A 196 -30.19 7.29 -1.15
N THR A 197 -31.30 7.98 -0.94
CA THR A 197 -31.82 8.26 0.40
C THR A 197 -32.22 6.95 1.08
N VAL A 198 -31.87 6.79 2.35
CA VAL A 198 -32.43 5.76 3.22
C VAL A 198 -33.81 6.24 3.62
N GLU A 199 -34.86 5.58 3.12
CA GLU A 199 -36.25 5.78 3.60
C GLU A 199 -36.42 5.28 5.03
#